data_AF-A0A5J4PS48-F1
#
_entry.id   AF-A0A5J4PS48-F1
#
_cell.length_a   1.000
_cell.length_b   1.000
_cell.length_c   1.000
_cell.angle_alpha   90.00
_cell.angle_beta   90.00
_cell.angle_gamma   90.00
#
_symmetry.space_group_name_H-M   'P 1'
#
loop_
_entity.id
_entity.type
_entity.pdbx_description
1 polymer ?
#
loop_
_entity_poly.entity_id
_entity_poly.type
_entity_poly.pdbx_seq_one_letter_code
_entity_poly.pdbx_strand_id
1 'polypeptide(L)' 'NPSPDIIHAQKTIYGSWVTNIWRMEELVERIVRWNIHPEDLVTHRFTLDKASEAYALMAEGKCGKVAIVSDEEIK' A
#
# COMPACT_ATOMS: atom_id res chain seq x y z
N ASN A 1 -26.21 6.96 14.29
CA ASN A 1 -27.64 6.58 14.29
C ASN A 1 -27.93 5.87 12.97
N PRO A 2 -27.88 4.53 12.91
CA PRO A 2 -27.74 3.79 11.64
C PRO A 2 -28.89 4.03 10.66
N SER A 3 -30.09 4.33 11.16
CA SER A 3 -31.25 4.62 10.31
C SER A 3 -31.07 5.91 9.48
N PRO A 4 -30.85 7.10 10.06
CA PRO A 4 -30.49 8.29 9.28
C PRO A 4 -29.21 8.14 8.45
N ASP A 5 -28.17 7.54 9.03
CA ASP A 5 -26.82 7.61 8.44
C ASP A 5 -26.64 6.70 7.22
N ILE A 6 -27.39 5.58 7.15
CA ILE A 6 -27.24 4.53 6.14
C ILE A 6 -28.57 4.19 5.45
N ILE A 7 -29.64 3.94 6.20
CA ILE A 7 -30.89 3.37 5.68
C ILE A 7 -31.69 4.41 4.88
N HIS A 8 -31.93 5.59 5.44
CA HIS A 8 -32.69 6.65 4.75
C HIS A 8 -31.95 7.22 3.54
N ALA A 9 -30.62 7.28 3.61
CA ALA A 9 -29.77 7.68 2.51
C ALA A 9 -29.48 6.54 1.51
N GLN A 10 -29.99 5.32 1.78
CA GLN A 10 -29.82 4.12 0.96
C GLN A 10 -28.36 3.84 0.57
N LYS A 11 -27.43 4.01 1.51
CA LYS A 11 -25.99 3.86 1.24
C LYS A 11 -25.60 2.38 1.16
N THR A 12 -24.77 2.04 0.18
CA THR A 12 -24.17 0.69 0.04
C THR A 12 -22.75 0.67 0.62
N ILE A 13 -22.41 -0.38 1.36
CA ILE A 13 -21.09 -0.58 1.96
C ILE A 13 -20.45 -1.81 1.35
N TYR A 14 -19.26 -1.64 0.78
CA TYR A 14 -18.46 -2.74 0.25
C TYR A 14 -17.25 -2.98 1.16
N GLY A 15 -17.10 -4.21 1.64
CA GLY A 15 -15.85 -4.68 2.25
C GLY A 15 -14.87 -5.12 1.16
N SER A 16 -13.60 -4.80 1.33
CA SER A 16 -12.54 -5.22 0.42
C SER A 16 -11.40 -5.88 1.19
N TRP A 17 -10.92 -7.02 0.69
CA TRP A 17 -9.77 -7.74 1.21
C TRP A 17 -8.87 -8.19 0.05
N VAL A 18 -7.55 -8.12 0.24
CA VAL A 18 -6.55 -8.23 -0.85
C VAL A 18 -5.84 -9.58 -0.83
N THR A 19 -6.38 -10.59 -1.53
CA THR A 19 -5.72 -11.92 -1.65
C THR A 19 -5.95 -12.58 -3.01
N ASN A 20 -6.43 -11.84 -4.00
CA ASN A 20 -6.88 -12.41 -5.25
C ASN A 20 -5.79 -12.38 -6.35
N ILE A 21 -5.37 -13.55 -6.83
CA ILE A 21 -4.32 -13.69 -7.85
C ILE A 21 -4.70 -13.00 -9.16
N TRP A 22 -5.91 -13.22 -9.70
CA TRP A 22 -6.30 -12.63 -10.98
C TRP A 22 -6.35 -11.10 -10.94
N ARG A 23 -6.68 -10.50 -9.78
CA ARG A 23 -6.60 -9.04 -9.63
C ARG A 23 -5.16 -8.53 -9.55
N MET A 24 -4.23 -9.33 -9.02
CA MET A 24 -2.81 -8.98 -9.03
C MET A 24 -2.25 -9.01 -10.46
N GLU A 25 -2.66 -9.98 -11.28
CA GLU A 25 -2.31 -10.02 -12.71
C GLU A 25 -2.84 -8.78 -13.44
N GLU A 26 -4.11 -8.45 -13.26
CA GLU A 26 -4.73 -7.25 -13.83
C GLU A 26 -4.03 -5.96 -13.35
N LEU A 27 -3.63 -5.90 -12.08
CA LEU A 27 -2.90 -4.75 -11.52
C LEU A 27 -1.56 -4.54 -12.24
N VAL A 28 -0.79 -5.61 -12.49
CA VAL A 28 0.50 -5.52 -13.19
C VAL A 28 0.32 -4.97 -14.61
N GLU A 29 -0.67 -5.46 -15.36
CA GLU A 29 -0.99 -4.94 -16.70
C GLU A 29 -1.36 -3.45 -16.66
N ARG A 30 -2.19 -3.06 -15.68
CA ARG A 30 -2.66 -1.68 -15.52
C ARG A 30 -1.55 -0.72 -15.13
N ILE A 31 -0.64 -1.11 -14.23
CA ILE A 31 0.51 -0.29 -13.81
C ILE A 31 1.34 0.11 -15.04
N VAL A 32 1.64 -0.86 -15.91
CA VAL A 32 2.38 -0.60 -17.16
C VAL A 32 1.56 0.28 -18.12
N ARG A 33 0.29 -0.08 -18.36
CA ARG A 33 -0.57 0.66 -19.30
C ARG A 33 -0.80 2.12 -18.89
N TRP A 34 -0.86 2.39 -17.59
CA TRP A 34 -1.07 3.73 -17.05
C TRP A 34 0.23 4.48 -16.74
N ASN A 35 1.39 3.89 -17.05
CA ASN A 35 2.70 4.46 -16.77
C ASN A 35 2.84 4.88 -15.29
N ILE A 36 2.41 3.99 -14.39
CA ILE A 36 2.51 4.16 -12.94
C ILE A 36 3.81 3.50 -12.47
N HIS A 37 4.52 4.18 -11.58
CA HIS A 37 5.79 3.76 -11.02
C HIS A 37 5.65 3.57 -9.50
N PRO A 38 5.32 2.35 -9.01
CA PRO A 38 5.15 2.09 -7.58
C PRO A 38 6.36 2.45 -6.72
N GLU A 39 7.55 2.47 -7.31
CA GLU A 39 8.81 2.89 -6.69
C GLU A 39 8.79 4.35 -6.20
N ASP A 40 7.98 5.21 -6.81
CA ASP A 40 7.82 6.62 -6.43
C ASP A 40 7.05 6.77 -5.11
N LEU A 41 6.27 5.76 -4.71
CA LEU A 41 5.58 5.74 -3.42
C LEU A 41 6.56 5.49 -2.26
N VAL A 42 7.71 4.90 -2.55
CA VAL A 42 8.72 4.52 -1.55
C VAL A 42 9.48 5.75 -1.09
N THR A 43 9.14 6.18 0.12
CA THR A 43 9.75 7.34 0.79
C THR A 43 11.06 7.00 1.50
N HIS A 44 11.22 5.76 1.99
CA HIS A 44 12.40 5.34 2.73
C HIS A 44 12.82 3.93 2.32
N ARG A 45 14.13 3.72 2.17
CA ARG A 45 14.75 2.44 1.84
C ARG A 45 15.74 2.07 2.95
N PHE A 46 15.63 0.84 3.44
CA PHE A 46 16.51 0.28 4.47
C PHE A 46 17.10 -1.02 3.96
N THR A 47 18.31 -1.33 4.40
CA THR A 47 18.90 -2.66 4.26
C THR A 47 18.27 -3.64 5.24
N LEU A 48 18.49 -4.93 4.99
CA LEU A 48 17.93 -6.00 5.82
C LEU A 48 18.40 -5.93 7.29
N ASP A 49 19.65 -5.54 7.55
CA ASP A 49 20.18 -5.39 8.91
C ASP A 49 19.48 -4.27 9.70
N LYS A 50 18.88 -3.30 9.01
CA LYS A 50 18.12 -2.19 9.60
C LYS A 50 16.61 -2.41 9.62
N ALA A 51 16.15 -3.66 9.43
CA ALA A 51 14.72 -3.98 9.43
C ALA A 51 13.98 -3.46 10.69
N SER A 52 14.62 -3.54 11.87
CA SER A 52 14.03 -3.03 13.13
C SER A 52 13.73 -1.53 13.06
N GLU A 53 14.67 -0.72 12.57
CA GLU A 53 14.51 0.73 12.39
C GLU A 53 13.42 1.04 11.35
N ALA A 54 13.40 0.28 10.25
CA ALA A 54 12.39 0.43 9.20
C ALA A 54 10.96 0.22 9.73
N TYR A 55 10.76 -0.83 10.55
CA TYR A 55 9.46 -1.09 11.18
C TYR A 55 9.10 -0.04 12.24
N ALA A 56 10.08 0.41 13.03
CA ALA A 56 9.86 1.48 14.02
C ALA A 56 9.40 2.77 13.35
N LEU A 57 10.07 3.20 12.27
CA LEU A 57 9.70 4.38 11.49
C LEU A 57 8.28 4.26 10.93
N MET A 58 7.92 3.10 10.36
CA MET A 58 6.57 2.86 9.84
C MET A 58 5.50 2.95 10.93
N ALA A 59 5.81 2.45 12.13
CA ALA A 59 4.90 2.48 13.28
C ALA A 59 4.62 3.90 13.81
N GLU A 60 5.54 4.85 13.63
CA GLU A 60 5.30 6.25 13.99
C GLU A 60 4.21 6.93 13.15
N GLY A 61 3.88 6.38 11.98
CA GLY A 61 2.82 6.86 11.10
C GLY A 61 3.13 8.20 10.42
N LYS A 62 4.37 8.67 10.47
CA LYS A 62 4.83 9.94 9.88
C LYS A 62 5.59 9.77 8.56
N CYS A 63 5.70 8.55 8.05
CA CYS A 63 6.33 8.25 6.77
C CYS A 63 5.31 7.75 5.74
N GLY A 64 5.68 7.77 4.46
CA GLY A 64 4.94 7.11 3.39
C GLY A 64 5.24 5.61 3.36
N LYS A 65 5.55 5.05 2.18
CA LYS A 65 5.96 3.66 2.06
C LYS A 65 7.43 3.50 2.47
N VAL A 66 7.69 2.52 3.33
CA VAL A 66 9.03 2.05 3.70
C VAL A 66 9.30 0.73 2.97
N ALA A 67 10.47 0.59 2.36
CA ALA A 67 10.91 -0.64 1.70
C ALA A 67 12.20 -1.16 2.35
N ILE A 68 12.27 -2.46 2.57
CA ILE A 68 13.51 -3.16 2.91
C ILE A 68 14.02 -3.74 1.60
N VAL A 69 15.24 -3.37 1.22
CA VAL A 69 15.83 -3.65 -0.09
C VAL A 69 17.17 -4.36 0.08
N SER A 70 17.61 -5.04 -0.98
CA SER A 70 18.97 -5.59 -1.06
C SER A 70 19.99 -4.45 -1.23
N ASP A 71 21.25 -4.71 -0.88
CA ASP A 71 22.31 -3.69 -0.85
C ASP A 71 22.50 -2.97 -2.20
N GLU A 72 22.27 -3.66 -3.31
CA GLU A 72 22.36 -3.14 -4.69
C GLU A 72 21.27 -2.10 -5.02
N GLU A 73 20.20 -2.04 -4.22
CA GLU A 73 19.00 -1.21 -4.46
C GLU A 73 18.87 -0.05 -3.47
N ILE A 74 19.87 0.17 -2.62
CA ILE A 74 19.98 1.42 -1.83
C ILE A 74 20.29 2.56 -2.81
N LYS A 75 19.29 3.37 -3.10
CA LYS A 75 19.42 4.63 -3.84
C LYS A 75 19.43 5.82 -2.90
#